data_AF-A0A5C7S8H7-F1
#
_entry.id   AF-A0A5C7S8H7-F1
#
_cell.length_a   1.000
_cell.length_b   1.000
_cell.length_c   1.000
_cell.angle_alpha   90.00
_cell.angle_beta   90.00
_cell.angle_gamma   90.00
#
_symmetry.space_group_name_H-M   'P 1'
#
loop_
_entity.id
_entity.type
_entity.pdbx_description
1 polymer ?
#
loop_
_entity_poly.entity_id
_entity_poly.type
_entity_poly.pdbx_seq_one_letter_code
_entity_poly.pdbx_strand_id
1 'polypeptide(L)'
;MSLLSHIKSLLGLVLLATMLVGCDAGVPEPSLAPAKAKAAQCVEPTADMRKNHMVYLDVHRDKTVIEGIRTTKHSLNECINCHVAPTRADGSAV
;
A
#
# COMPACT_ATOMS: atom_id res chain seq x y z
N MET A 1 17.50 38.69 36.67
CA MET A 1 18.27 38.15 35.52
C MET A 1 17.86 36.71 35.17
N SER A 2 17.62 35.81 36.13
CA SER A 2 17.19 34.43 35.85
C SER A 2 15.83 34.32 35.16
N LEU A 3 14.84 35.15 35.51
CA LEU A 3 13.50 35.09 34.93
C LEU A 3 13.50 35.35 33.41
N LEU A 4 14.26 36.35 32.95
CA LEU A 4 14.45 36.63 31.52
C LEU A 4 15.21 35.52 30.78
N SER A 5 16.11 34.80 31.47
CA SER A 5 16.86 33.67 30.91
C SER A 5 15.96 32.43 30.71
N HIS A 6 15.06 32.18 31.66
CA HIS A 6 14.07 31.11 31.56
C HIS A 6 13.05 31.38 30.45
N ILE A 7 12.57 32.63 30.32
CA ILE A 7 11.65 33.03 29.23
C ILE A 7 12.32 32.81 27.87
N LYS A 8 13.58 33.21 27.70
CA LYS A 8 14.32 33.00 26.45
C LYS A 8 14.55 31.52 26.13
N SER A 9 14.85 30.71 27.14
CA SER A 9 15.02 29.26 26.97
C SER A 9 13.71 28.56 26.59
N LEU A 10 12.60 28.95 27.22
CA LEU A 10 11.26 28.46 26.88
C LEU A 10 10.87 28.86 25.45
N LEU A 11 11.13 30.10 25.05
CA LEU A 11 10.82 30.57 23.70
C LEU A 11 11.64 29.84 22.64
N GLY A 12 12.93 29.56 22.91
CA GLY A 12 13.79 28.78 22.03
C GLY A 12 13.35 27.32 21.90
N LEU A 13 12.91 26.70 23.00
CA LEU A 13 12.40 25.32 22.98
C LEU A 13 11.09 25.20 22.21
N VAL A 14 10.19 26.18 22.35
CA VAL A 14 8.93 26.23 21.59
C VAL A 14 9.19 26.41 20.10
N LEU A 15 10.11 27.30 19.72
CA LEU A 15 10.47 27.53 18.31
C LEU A 15 11.10 26.29 17.67
N LEU A 16 11.94 25.57 18.42
CA LEU A 16 12.53 24.30 17.96
C LEU A 16 11.48 23.20 17.81
N ALA A 17 10.53 23.10 18.75
CA ALA A 17 9.44 22.12 18.67
C ALA A 17 8.52 22.36 17.45
N THR A 18 8.25 23.63 17.09
CA THR A 18 7.43 23.95 15.92
C THR A 18 8.09 23.55 14.59
N MET A 19 9.42 23.48 14.52
CA MET A 19 10.14 23.04 13.31
C MET A 19 10.15 21.53 13.09
N LEU A 20 9.85 20.72 14.12
CA LEU A 20 9.74 19.26 13.99
C LEU A 20 8.34 18.80 13.50
N VAL A 21 7.36 19.70 13.40
CA VAL A 21 6.01 19.40 12.86
C VAL A 21 6.02 19.57 11.34
N GLY A 22 6.93 18.87 10.66
CA GLY A 22 7.13 18.93 9.22
C GLY A 22 6.82 17.61 8.52
N CYS A 23 5.78 17.61 7.70
CA CYS A 23 5.40 16.59 6.71
C CYS A 23 5.01 15.20 7.23
N ASP A 24 3.79 15.10 7.76
CA ASP A 24 2.97 13.89 7.58
C ASP A 24 2.03 14.15 6.39
N ALA A 25 2.59 14.22 5.19
CA ALA A 25 1.79 14.15 3.97
C ALA A 25 1.40 12.69 3.79
N GLY A 26 0.43 12.23 4.61
CA GLY A 26 -0.06 10.87 4.58
C GLY A 26 -0.36 10.47 3.13
N VAL A 27 0.39 9.50 2.62
CA VAL A 27 0.17 8.96 1.28
C VAL A 27 -1.29 8.52 1.25
N PRO A 28 -2.13 9.03 0.33
CA PRO A 28 -3.52 8.59 0.24
C PRO A 28 -3.54 7.08 0.09
N GLU A 29 -4.12 6.39 1.08
CA GLU A 29 -4.23 4.94 1.00
C GLU A 29 -5.10 4.58 -0.22
N PRO A 30 -4.61 3.73 -1.13
CA PRO A 30 -5.39 3.34 -2.29
C PRO A 30 -6.65 2.59 -1.83
N SER A 31 -7.82 3.12 -2.20
CA SER A 31 -9.09 2.46 -1.94
C SER A 31 -9.19 1.19 -2.79
N LEU A 32 -9.16 0.03 -2.14
CA LEU A 32 -9.44 -1.26 -2.79
C LEU A 32 -10.94 -1.50 -2.97
N ALA A 33 -11.83 -0.59 -2.53
CA ALA A 33 -13.27 -0.78 -2.63
C ALA A 33 -13.77 -1.00 -4.08
N PRO A 34 -13.29 -0.25 -5.10
CA PRO A 34 -13.67 -0.49 -6.49
C PRO A 34 -13.19 -1.84 -7.01
N ALA A 35 -12.01 -2.29 -6.58
CA ALA A 35 -11.43 -3.58 -6.97
C ALA A 35 -12.19 -4.74 -6.32
N LYS A 36 -12.53 -4.63 -5.03
CA LYS A 36 -13.35 -5.60 -4.30
C LYS A 36 -14.78 -5.69 -4.82
N ALA A 37 -15.38 -4.59 -5.29
CA ALA A 37 -16.72 -4.60 -5.86
C ALA A 37 -16.85 -5.47 -7.12
N LYS A 38 -15.73 -5.73 -7.82
CA LYS A 38 -15.67 -6.62 -8.99
C LYS A 38 -15.44 -8.08 -8.62
N ALA A 39 -15.13 -8.39 -7.36
CA ALA A 39 -14.85 -9.74 -6.92
C ALA A 39 -16.15 -10.51 -6.64
N ALA A 40 -16.43 -11.54 -7.41
CA ALA A 40 -17.54 -12.46 -7.14
C ALA A 40 -17.23 -13.40 -5.96
N GLN A 41 -15.97 -13.81 -5.81
CA GLN A 41 -15.49 -14.69 -4.77
C GLN A 41 -13.98 -14.54 -4.57
N CYS A 42 -13.47 -14.91 -3.39
CA CYS A 42 -12.02 -15.05 -3.19
C CYS A 42 -11.48 -16.21 -4.03
N VAL A 43 -10.25 -16.08 -4.54
CA VAL A 43 -9.59 -17.12 -5.32
C VAL A 43 -9.36 -18.41 -4.51
N GLU A 44 -9.13 -18.26 -3.20
CA GLU A 44 -8.93 -19.32 -2.21
C GLU A 44 -9.30 -18.80 -0.80
N PRO A 45 -9.42 -19.68 0.21
CA PRO A 45 -9.59 -19.27 1.61
C PRO A 45 -8.48 -18.35 2.11
N THR A 46 -8.82 -17.37 2.96
CA THR A 46 -7.85 -16.37 3.45
C THR A 46 -6.64 -16.99 4.18
N ALA A 47 -6.87 -18.04 4.97
CA ALA A 47 -5.80 -18.74 5.67
C ALA A 47 -4.82 -19.42 4.69
N ASP A 48 -5.34 -19.94 3.58
CA ASP A 48 -4.51 -20.56 2.53
C ASP A 48 -3.69 -19.49 1.79
N MET A 49 -4.33 -18.40 1.35
CA MET A 49 -3.62 -17.29 0.70
C MET A 49 -2.50 -16.73 1.57
N ARG A 50 -2.73 -16.52 2.87
CA ARG A 50 -1.67 -16.03 3.76
C ARG A 50 -0.46 -16.96 3.84
N LYS A 51 -0.67 -18.26 3.68
CA LYS A 51 0.39 -19.27 3.72
C LYS A 51 1.07 -19.45 2.37
N ASN A 52 0.32 -19.41 1.28
CA ASN A 52 0.72 -19.92 -0.03
C ASN A 52 0.76 -18.86 -1.14
N HIS A 53 0.43 -17.59 -0.86
CA HIS A 53 0.34 -16.51 -1.86
C HIS A 53 1.54 -16.47 -2.82
N MET A 54 2.76 -16.46 -2.28
CA MET A 54 3.95 -16.36 -3.11
C MET A 54 4.19 -17.62 -3.96
N VAL A 55 3.85 -18.80 -3.43
CA VAL A 55 3.97 -20.06 -4.19
C VAL A 55 3.06 -20.03 -5.43
N TYR A 56 1.81 -19.57 -5.28
CA TYR A 56 0.90 -19.44 -6.42
C TYR A 56 1.39 -18.41 -7.43
N LEU A 57 1.90 -17.25 -6.97
CA LEU A 57 2.45 -16.22 -7.85
C LEU A 57 3.64 -16.74 -8.65
N ASP A 58 4.64 -17.36 -8.00
CA ASP A 58 5.86 -17.81 -8.67
C ASP A 58 5.58 -18.92 -9.67
N VAL A 59 4.82 -19.94 -9.27
CA VAL A 59 4.45 -21.05 -10.16
C VAL A 59 3.64 -20.54 -11.35
N HIS A 60 2.68 -19.63 -11.13
CA HIS A 60 1.85 -19.13 -12.22
C HIS A 60 2.62 -18.17 -13.13
N ARG A 61 3.53 -17.34 -12.59
CA ARG A 61 4.44 -16.48 -13.36
C ARG A 61 5.27 -17.33 -14.32
N ASP A 62 5.95 -18.34 -13.81
CA ASP A 62 6.88 -19.15 -14.60
C ASP A 62 6.11 -19.96 -15.65
N LYS A 63 5.00 -20.60 -15.29
CA LYS A 63 4.13 -21.30 -16.25
C LYS A 63 3.59 -20.38 -17.35
N THR A 64 3.23 -19.15 -17.01
CA THR A 64 2.69 -18.20 -18.00
C THR A 64 3.77 -17.65 -18.93
N VAL A 65 4.91 -17.23 -18.36
CA VAL A 65 5.94 -16.50 -19.10
C VAL A 65 6.91 -17.45 -19.81
N ILE A 66 7.33 -18.52 -19.15
CA ILE A 66 8.34 -19.46 -19.64
C ILE A 66 7.68 -20.57 -20.46
N GLU A 67 6.59 -21.14 -19.94
CA GLU A 67 5.93 -22.30 -20.57
C GLU A 67 4.74 -21.91 -21.47
N GLY A 68 4.28 -20.66 -21.43
CA GLY A 68 3.15 -20.18 -22.23
C GLY A 68 1.76 -20.70 -21.77
N ILE A 69 1.66 -21.30 -20.60
CA ILE A 69 0.42 -21.88 -20.07
C ILE A 69 -0.43 -20.80 -19.39
N ARG A 70 -1.65 -20.56 -19.89
CA ARG A 70 -2.57 -19.52 -19.39
C ARG A 70 -3.83 -20.12 -18.77
N THR A 71 -3.79 -20.41 -17.47
CA THR A 71 -4.95 -20.86 -16.69
C THR A 71 -5.67 -19.69 -16.01
N THR A 72 -6.97 -19.83 -15.74
CA THR A 72 -7.80 -18.74 -15.18
C THR A 72 -7.77 -18.64 -13.65
N LYS A 73 -7.73 -19.77 -12.92
CA LYS A 73 -7.89 -19.78 -11.45
C LYS A 73 -6.91 -18.87 -10.71
N HIS A 74 -5.61 -18.95 -11.00
CA HIS A 74 -4.57 -18.11 -10.39
C HIS A 74 -4.00 -17.08 -11.35
N SER A 75 -4.83 -16.60 -12.30
CA SER A 75 -4.39 -15.63 -13.30
C SER A 75 -3.88 -14.35 -12.64
N LEU A 76 -2.70 -13.90 -13.04
CA LEU A 76 -2.13 -12.64 -12.53
C LEU A 76 -3.05 -11.45 -12.81
N ASN A 77 -3.75 -11.45 -13.95
CA ASN A 77 -4.73 -10.42 -14.30
C ASN A 77 -5.88 -10.38 -13.29
N GLU A 78 -6.38 -11.55 -12.87
CA GLU A 78 -7.48 -11.62 -11.89
C GLU A 78 -7.03 -11.22 -10.48
N CYS A 79 -5.78 -11.52 -10.11
CA CYS A 79 -5.19 -10.99 -8.88
C CYS A 79 -5.16 -9.46 -8.90
N ILE A 80 -4.68 -8.85 -9.99
CA ILE A 80 -4.58 -7.38 -10.15
C ILE A 80 -5.97 -6.73 -10.11
N ASN A 81 -6.97 -7.31 -10.79
CA ASN A 81 -8.33 -6.79 -10.84
C ASN A 81 -8.94 -6.53 -9.44
N CYS A 82 -8.52 -7.30 -8.43
CA CYS A 82 -9.03 -7.18 -7.05
C CYS A 82 -8.01 -6.59 -6.06
N HIS A 83 -6.71 -6.72 -6.29
CA HIS A 83 -5.65 -6.32 -5.34
C HIS A 83 -4.98 -4.98 -5.67
N VAL A 84 -5.12 -4.46 -6.89
CA VAL A 84 -4.47 -3.23 -7.33
C VAL A 84 -5.53 -2.18 -7.62
N ALA A 85 -5.49 -1.08 -6.87
CA ALA A 85 -6.34 0.06 -7.16
C ALA A 85 -5.85 0.72 -8.48
N PRO A 86 -6.77 1.26 -9.30
CA PRO A 86 -6.36 2.03 -10.46
C PRO A 86 -5.53 3.25 -10.03
N THR A 87 -4.59 3.66 -10.88
CA THR A 87 -3.77 4.86 -10.68
C THR A 87 -3.88 5.79 -11.88
N ARG A 88 -3.68 7.10 -11.66
CA ARG A 88 -3.48 8.10 -12.71
C ARG A 88 -2.12 7.89 -13.40
N ALA A 89 -1.88 8.61 -14.49
CA ALA A 89 -0.64 8.52 -15.27
C ALA A 89 0.62 8.91 -14.48
N ASP A 90 0.48 9.76 -13.46
CA ASP A 90 1.54 10.16 -12.53
C ASP A 90 1.72 9.17 -11.35
N GLY A 91 0.98 8.06 -11.34
CA GLY A 91 1.03 7.06 -10.27
C GLY A 91 0.20 7.40 -9.03
N SER A 92 -0.49 8.55 -8.99
CA SER A 92 -1.40 8.87 -7.89
C SER A 92 -2.64 7.96 -7.92
N ALA A 93 -3.18 7.61 -6.75
CA ALA A 93 -4.42 6.83 -6.66
C ALA A 93 -5.58 7.58 -7.33
N VAL A 94 -6.48 6.86 -8.02
CA VAL A 94 -7.65 7.49 -8.70
C VAL A 94 -8.68 8.05 -7.74
#